data_AF-A0A0Q8PPR6-F1
#
_entry.id   AF-A0A0Q8PPR6-F1
#
_cell.length_a   1.000
_cell.length_b   1.000
_cell.length_c   1.000
_cell.angle_alpha   90.00
_cell.angle_beta   90.00
_cell.angle_gamma   90.00
#
_symmetry.space_group_name_H-M   'P 1'
#
loop_
_entity.id
_entity.type
_entity.pdbx_description
1 polymer ?
#
loop_
_entity_poly.entity_id
_entity_poly.type
_entity_poly.pdbx_seq_one_letter_code
_entity_poly.pdbx_strand_id
1 'polypeptide(L)' 'MSALAYTTVEESPRERQAGPRLTPELEAAVLEIAASERALDDLLTRADRLHDSNIQHDPASCLVCFGSR' A
#
# COMPACT_ATOMS: atom_id res chain seq x y z
N MET A 1 -40.34 3.44 6.41
CA MET A 1 -39.28 4.00 5.54
C MET A 1 -38.63 5.16 6.30
N SER A 2 -37.60 4.90 7.11
CA SER A 2 -36.90 5.93 7.88
C SER A 2 -35.86 6.62 7.00
N ALA A 3 -36.00 7.93 6.83
CA ALA A 3 -35.02 8.77 6.17
C ALA A 3 -33.78 8.91 7.06
N LEU A 4 -32.64 8.37 6.61
CA LEU A 4 -31.35 8.61 7.25
C LEU A 4 -30.91 10.03 6.90
N ALA A 5 -30.84 10.89 7.91
CA ALA A 5 -30.27 12.23 7.80
C ALA A 5 -28.78 12.09 7.47
N TYR A 6 -28.41 12.46 6.25
CA TYR A 6 -27.03 12.58 5.81
C TYR A 6 -26.48 13.89 6.37
N THR A 7 -25.77 13.84 7.49
CA THR A 7 -24.96 14.96 7.96
C THR A 7 -23.77 15.11 7.01
N THR A 8 -23.88 16.06 6.08
CA THR A 8 -22.73 16.59 5.34
C THR A 8 -21.75 17.17 6.35
N VAL A 9 -20.65 16.47 6.57
CA VAL A 9 -19.49 17.04 7.29
C VAL A 9 -18.93 18.11 6.36
N GLU A 10 -19.29 19.37 6.61
CA GLU A 10 -18.64 20.49 5.96
C GLU A 10 -17.15 20.42 6.31
N GLU A 11 -16.36 20.02 5.33
CA GLU A 11 -14.91 19.97 5.41
C GLU A 11 -14.41 21.41 5.50
N SER A 12 -14.42 21.96 6.72
CA SER A 12 -13.77 23.24 7.01
C SER A 12 -12.34 23.13 6.49
N PRO A 13 -11.86 24.07 5.66
CA PRO A 13 -10.50 24.04 5.16
C PRO A 13 -9.58 24.26 6.35
N ARG A 14 -9.16 23.17 6.99
CA ARG A 14 -8.07 23.20 7.95
C ARG A 14 -6.88 23.69 7.16
N GLU A 15 -6.44 24.92 7.45
CA GLU A 15 -5.12 25.40 7.05
C GLU A 15 -4.14 24.28 7.42
N ARG A 16 -3.61 23.60 6.39
CA ARG A 16 -2.50 22.67 6.58
C ARG A 16 -1.35 23.55 7.05
N GLN A 17 -1.18 23.68 8.36
CA GLN A 17 0.07 24.17 8.92
C GLN A 17 1.16 23.31 8.29
N ALA A 18 2.01 23.93 7.48
CA ALA A 18 3.13 23.25 6.88
C ALA A 18 3.96 22.71 8.05
N GLY A 19 3.94 21.38 8.22
CA GLY A 19 4.76 20.72 9.23
C GLY A 19 6.23 21.07 9.02
N PRO A 20 7.09 20.83 10.03
CA PRO A 20 8.52 21.07 9.90
C PRO A 20 9.04 20.41 8.61
N ARG A 21 9.73 21.19 7.77
CA ARG A 21 10.33 20.67 6.53
C ARG A 21 11.33 19.58 6.92
N LEU A 22 11.24 18.43 6.25
CA LEU A 22 12.23 17.36 6.41
C LEU A 22 13.61 17.88 6.03
N THR A 23 14.66 17.31 6.63
CA THR A 23 16.00 17.54 6.11
C THR A 23 16.11 16.89 4.72
N PRO A 24 16.95 17.41 3.81
CA PRO A 24 17.11 16.84 2.48
C PRO A 24 17.49 15.35 2.50
N GLU A 25 18.29 14.94 3.48
CA GLU A 25 18.69 13.54 3.66
C GLU A 25 17.51 12.64 4.04
N LEU A 26 16.63 13.14 4.91
CA LEU A 26 15.43 12.41 5.32
C LEU A 26 14.40 12.35 4.19
N GLU A 27 14.25 13.43 3.43
CA GLU A 27 13.41 13.44 2.23
C GLU A 27 13.89 12.42 1.19
N ALA A 28 15.20 12.37 0.92
CA ALA A 28 15.77 11.38 0.01
C ALA A 28 15.52 9.94 0.48
N ALA A 29 15.72 9.66 1.77
CA ALA A 29 15.46 8.34 2.35
C ALA A 29 13.97 7.96 2.24
N VAL A 30 13.05 8.88 2.51
CA VAL A 30 11.61 8.64 2.38
C VAL A 30 11.23 8.32 0.92
N LEU A 31 11.81 9.03 -0.05
CA LEU A 31 11.58 8.76 -1.47
C LEU A 31 12.11 7.38 -1.90
N GLU A 32 13.27 6.98 -1.38
CA GLU A 32 13.85 5.65 -1.64
C GLU A 32 13.00 4.52 -1.04
N ILE A 33 12.51 4.71 0.20
CA ILE A 33 11.59 3.78 0.85
C ILE A 33 10.32 3.65 0.01
N ALA A 34 9.70 4.77 -0.37
CA ALA A 34 8.47 4.76 -1.17
C ALA A 34 8.67 4.11 -2.56
N ALA A 35 9.85 4.26 -3.16
CA ALA A 35 10.18 3.56 -4.40
C ALA A 35 10.33 2.05 -4.20
N SER A 36 10.99 1.65 -3.10
CA SER A 36 11.17 0.25 -2.73
C SER A 36 9.84 -0.44 -2.40
N GLU A 37 8.95 0.25 -1.70
CA GLU A 37 7.60 -0.23 -1.39
C GLU A 37 6.78 -0.50 -2.66
N ARG A 38 6.80 0.42 -3.63
CA ARG A 38 6.12 0.20 -4.92
C ARG A 38 6.68 -1.00 -5.68
N ALA A 39 8.01 -1.14 -5.71
CA ALA A 39 8.65 -2.28 -6.36
C ALA A 39 8.29 -3.61 -5.67
N LEU A 40 8.17 -3.62 -4.34
CA LEU A 40 7.73 -4.79 -3.59
C LEU A 40 6.27 -5.14 -3.89
N ASP A 41 5.37 -4.16 -3.92
CA ASP A 41 3.95 -4.35 -4.24
C ASP A 41 3.76 -4.95 -5.65
N ASP A 42 4.53 -4.46 -6.63
CA ASP A 42 4.56 -5.02 -7.99
C ASP A 42 5.02 -6.49 -8.00
N LEU A 43 6.03 -6.84 -7.20
CA LEU A 43 6.54 -8.20 -7.10
C LEU A 43 5.49 -9.13 -6.49
N LEU A 44 4.86 -8.71 -5.39
CA LEU A 44 3.80 -9.48 -4.72
C LEU A 44 2.61 -9.70 -5.66
N THR A 45 2.15 -8.65 -6.35
CA THR A 45 1.08 -8.76 -7.35
C THR A 45 1.41 -9.75 -8.46
N ARG A 46 2.68 -9.81 -8.92
CA ARG A 46 3.10 -10.80 -9.93
C ARG A 46 3.16 -12.21 -9.35
N ALA A 47 3.62 -12.36 -8.11
CA ALA A 47 3.67 -13.64 -7.43
C ALA A 47 2.27 -14.24 -7.27
N ASP A 48 1.28 -13.41 -6.89
CA ASP A 48 -0.13 -13.81 -6.78
C ASP A 48 -0.68 -14.30 -8.11
N ARG A 49 -0.48 -13.54 -9.19
CA ARG A 49 -0.91 -13.95 -10.54
C ARG A 49 -0.26 -15.27 -10.97
N LEU A 50 1.02 -15.45 -10.66
CA LEU A 50 1.73 -16.68 -11.01
C LEU A 50 1.19 -17.86 -10.22
N HIS A 51 0.93 -17.68 -8.93
CA HIS A 51 0.31 -18.68 -8.05
C HIS A 51 -1.06 -19.12 -8.60
N ASP A 52 -1.92 -18.17 -8.96
CA ASP A 52 -3.25 -18.45 -9.50
C ASP A 52 -3.20 -19.15 -10.88
N SER A 53 -2.20 -18.81 -11.70
CA SER A 53 -2.07 -19.35 -13.06
C SER A 53 -1.46 -20.76 -13.12
N ASN A 54 -0.73 -21.20 -12.09
CA ASN A 54 0.00 -22.46 -12.10
C ASN A 54 -0.49 -23.41 -10.99
N ILE A 55 -1.55 -24.18 -11.29
CA ILE A 55 -2.20 -25.11 -10.34
C ILE A 55 -1.23 -26.18 -9.81
N GLN A 56 -0.16 -26.50 -10.55
CA GLN A 56 0.91 -27.39 -10.09
C GLN A 56 2.22 -26.63 -9.92
N HIS A 57 2.43 -26.08 -8.73
CA HIS A 57 3.71 -25.54 -8.30
C HIS A 57 4.14 -26.19 -6.98
N ASP A 58 5.42 -26.11 -6.66
CA ASP A 58 5.93 -26.55 -5.37
C ASP A 58 5.64 -25.48 -4.29
N PRO A 59 4.87 -25.80 -3.22
CA PRO A 59 4.53 -24.84 -2.17
C PRO A 59 5.73 -24.39 -1.32
N ALA A 60 6.88 -25.07 -1.38
CA ALA A 60 8.08 -24.65 -0.66
C ALA A 60 8.85 -23.53 -1.38
N SER A 61 8.65 -23.38 -2.70
CA SER A 61 9.30 -22.36 -3.53
C SER A 61 8.36 -21.23 -3.95
N CYS A 62 7.05 -21.35 -3.70
CA CYS A 62 6.09 -20.29 -3.95
C CYS A 62 6.07 -19.25 -2.82
N LEU A 63 6.31 -17.98 -3.18
CA LEU A 63 6.29 -16.85 -2.24
C LEU A 63 4.94 -16.70 -1.53
N VAL A 64 3.83 -16.91 -2.26
CA VAL A 64 2.46 -16.82 -1.74
C VAL A 64 2.19 -17.93 -0.71
N CYS A 65 2.51 -19.18 -1.06
CA CYS A 65 2.37 -20.31 -0.14
C CYS A 65 3.23 -20.15 1.12
N PHE A 66 4.42 -19.57 1.01
CA PHE A 66 5.27 -19.28 2.15
C PHE A 66 4.63 -18.26 3.10
N GLY A 67 4.01 -17.20 2.58
CA GLY A 67 3.33 -16.17 3.37
C GLY A 67 2.07 -16.67 4.10
N SER A 68 1.47 -17.77 3.65
CA SER A 68 0.30 -18.40 4.28
C SER A 68 0.61 -19.41 5.39
N ARG A 69 1.90 -19.66 5.69
CA ARG A 69 2.34 -20.53 6.78
C ARG A 69 2.35 -19.79 8.12
#